data_AF-A0A9D0IC20-F1
#
_entry.id   AF-A0A9D0IC20-F1
#
_cell.length_a   1.000
_cell.length_b   1.000
_cell.length_c   1.000
_cell.angle_alpha   90.00
_cell.angle_beta   90.00
_cell.angle_gamma   90.00
#
_symmetry.space_group_name_H-M   'P 1'
#
loop_
_entity.id
_entity.type
_entity.pdbx_description
1 polymer ?
#
loop_
_entity_poly.entity_id
_entity_poly.type
_entity_poly.pdbx_seq_one_letter_code
_entity_poly.pdbx_strand_id
1 'polypeptide(L)'
;MAQGQPPYRDEGTDWDALEPTQPSRPAAGPAARPARRLPWRGGGEEPSPYPPRPPQRRPTGRRPGPGEQVPGWMIGLGVVAVVVLLCALAATFILSRRGKGGEAQEAPTPTLIVTTPTATPTPPPSPTPRPEEITPTPLPPTPTPEVPTEITVGGYVQVTGTGGAGLSFRQAPGGDLIKVLPDGTTLEVIGGPQQAGGYTWWQLRDLTDGQEGWSAADYLTPVPPP
;
A
#
# COMPACT_ATOMS: atom_id res chain seq x y z
N MET A 1 -35.33 0.65 -53.28
CA MET A 1 -34.86 -0.54 -52.55
C MET A 1 -34.94 -0.19 -51.05
N ALA A 2 -36.14 -0.01 -50.53
CA ALA A 2 -36.91 -1.01 -49.77
C ALA A 2 -36.20 -1.39 -48.45
N GLN A 3 -36.33 -0.51 -47.46
CA GLN A 3 -36.17 -0.83 -46.05
C GLN A 3 -37.36 -1.69 -45.61
N GLY A 4 -37.10 -2.90 -45.12
CA GLY A 4 -38.13 -3.79 -44.60
C GLY A 4 -38.31 -3.59 -43.09
N GLN A 5 -39.54 -3.27 -42.70
CA GLN A 5 -40.04 -3.23 -41.32
C GLN A 5 -41.52 -3.69 -41.38
N PRO A 6 -42.21 -3.99 -40.25
CA PRO A 6 -42.16 -5.07 -39.22
C PRO A 6 -43.45 -5.95 -39.39
N PRO A 7 -44.29 -6.39 -38.40
CA PRO A 7 -44.20 -6.60 -36.92
C PRO A 7 -44.83 -7.93 -36.41
N TYR A 8 -44.44 -8.41 -35.22
CA TYR A 8 -45.22 -9.40 -34.44
C TYR A 8 -44.58 -9.53 -33.03
N ARG A 9 -45.24 -9.50 -31.88
CA ARG A 9 -46.64 -9.35 -31.46
C ARG A 9 -46.61 -9.10 -29.93
N ASP A 10 -47.39 -8.15 -29.46
CA ASP A 10 -47.85 -8.02 -28.07
C ASP A 10 -48.70 -9.23 -27.69
N GLU A 11 -48.35 -10.01 -26.67
CA GLU A 11 -49.36 -10.72 -25.87
C GLU A 11 -48.93 -10.77 -24.39
N GLY A 12 -49.54 -9.88 -23.60
CA GLY A 12 -49.55 -9.95 -22.15
C GLY A 12 -50.24 -11.24 -21.70
N THR A 13 -49.54 -12.03 -20.90
CA THR A 13 -50.13 -13.17 -20.20
C THR A 13 -50.71 -12.67 -18.88
N ASP A 14 -51.97 -12.28 -18.98
CA ASP A 14 -53.09 -12.59 -18.09
C ASP A 14 -52.74 -13.16 -16.70
N TRP A 15 -53.12 -12.43 -15.65
CA TRP A 15 -52.92 -12.75 -14.24
C TRP A 15 -54.22 -13.19 -13.51
N ASP A 16 -55.32 -13.53 -14.19
CA ASP A 16 -56.61 -13.70 -13.48
C ASP A 16 -57.50 -14.80 -14.09
N ALA A 17 -57.55 -15.95 -13.39
CA ALA A 17 -58.60 -16.98 -13.33
C ALA A 17 -57.90 -18.34 -13.19
N LEU A 18 -58.06 -19.10 -12.10
CA LEU A 18 -59.32 -19.68 -11.68
C LEU A 18 -59.33 -19.93 -10.15
N GLU A 19 -60.47 -19.56 -9.59
CA GLU A 19 -60.92 -19.63 -8.20
C GLU A 19 -61.10 -21.08 -7.64
N PRO A 20 -61.50 -21.24 -6.36
CA PRO A 20 -61.09 -22.32 -5.46
C PRO A 20 -62.03 -23.53 -5.48
N THR A 21 -61.55 -24.68 -4.99
CA THR A 21 -62.46 -25.74 -4.50
C THR A 21 -61.78 -26.55 -3.39
N GLN A 22 -62.08 -26.22 -2.14
CA GLN A 22 -62.02 -27.18 -1.03
C GLN A 22 -63.29 -28.04 -1.07
N PRO A 23 -63.19 -29.37 -1.08
CA PRO A 23 -64.29 -30.22 -0.66
C PRO A 23 -64.16 -30.64 0.81
N SER A 24 -65.12 -30.16 1.60
CA SER A 24 -65.47 -30.52 2.97
C SER A 24 -65.58 -32.04 3.18
N ARG A 25 -65.00 -32.58 4.26
CA ARG A 25 -65.28 -33.94 4.75
C ARG A 25 -66.06 -33.88 6.08
N PRO A 26 -67.18 -34.61 6.21
CA PRO A 26 -68.16 -34.39 7.29
C PRO A 26 -67.80 -35.05 8.62
N ALA A 27 -68.39 -34.49 9.67
CA ALA A 27 -68.40 -34.97 11.04
C ALA A 27 -69.29 -36.23 11.22
N ALA A 28 -68.76 -37.21 11.95
CA ALA A 28 -69.46 -38.27 12.69
C ALA A 28 -68.39 -38.89 13.61
N GLY A 29 -68.53 -39.16 14.90
CA GLY A 29 -69.57 -39.13 15.93
C GLY A 29 -68.88 -39.69 17.21
N PRO A 30 -69.46 -39.57 18.41
CA PRO A 30 -68.71 -39.73 19.67
C PRO A 30 -68.70 -41.17 20.22
N ALA A 31 -67.79 -41.37 21.19
CA ALA A 31 -67.75 -42.42 22.22
C ALA A 31 -66.89 -43.68 21.97
N ALA A 32 -65.74 -43.76 22.67
CA ALA A 32 -65.39 -44.90 23.52
C ALA A 32 -64.17 -44.57 24.42
N ARG A 33 -64.17 -45.18 25.61
CA ARG A 33 -63.44 -44.87 26.84
C ARG A 33 -61.96 -45.35 26.87
N PRO A 34 -61.15 -44.90 27.85
CA PRO A 34 -59.69 -45.01 27.82
C PRO A 34 -59.18 -46.39 28.25
N ALA A 35 -58.28 -46.99 27.45
CA ALA A 35 -57.53 -48.17 27.84
C ALA A 35 -56.24 -47.76 28.58
N ARG A 36 -56.10 -48.33 29.77
CA ARG A 36 -55.06 -48.06 30.78
C ARG A 36 -53.67 -48.49 30.34
N ARG A 37 -52.70 -47.86 31.01
CA ARG A 37 -51.25 -48.05 30.93
C ARG A 37 -50.80 -49.51 31.17
N LEU A 38 -49.68 -49.80 30.50
CA LEU A 38 -48.77 -50.95 30.49
C LEU A 38 -48.52 -51.65 31.84
N PRO A 39 -48.07 -52.93 31.81
CA PRO A 39 -46.61 -53.13 31.82
C PRO A 39 -46.12 -54.13 30.75
N TRP A 40 -45.29 -53.65 29.81
CA TRP A 40 -44.47 -54.54 28.97
C TRP A 40 -43.31 -55.07 29.83
N ARG A 41 -43.35 -56.38 30.13
CA ARG A 41 -42.27 -57.15 30.76
C ARG A 41 -41.85 -58.23 29.76
N GLY A 42 -40.65 -58.11 29.22
CA GLY A 42 -40.10 -59.11 28.29
C GLY A 42 -38.80 -58.61 27.68
N GLY A 43 -37.69 -58.85 28.36
CA GLY A 43 -36.36 -58.71 27.79
C GLY A 43 -36.18 -59.77 26.71
N GLY A 44 -36.03 -59.32 25.47
CA GLY A 44 -35.51 -60.08 24.35
C GLY A 44 -34.35 -59.28 23.80
N GLU A 45 -33.13 -59.66 24.17
CA GLU A 45 -31.90 -59.12 23.62
C GLU A 45 -31.76 -59.64 22.19
N GLU A 46 -32.27 -58.90 21.22
CA GLU A 46 -32.05 -59.18 19.80
C GLU A 46 -30.59 -58.84 19.46
N PRO A 47 -29.76 -59.80 19.00
CA PRO A 47 -28.37 -59.52 18.66
C PRO A 47 -28.32 -58.68 17.38
N SER A 48 -28.20 -57.36 17.55
CA SER A 48 -27.99 -56.42 16.43
C SER A 48 -26.71 -56.78 15.66
N PRO A 49 -26.79 -57.02 14.33
CA PRO A 49 -25.61 -57.32 13.51
C PRO A 49 -24.72 -56.08 13.22
N TYR A 50 -25.01 -54.94 13.86
CA TYR A 50 -24.24 -53.70 13.68
C TYR A 50 -23.43 -53.35 14.94
N PRO A 51 -22.15 -52.97 14.80
CA PRO A 51 -21.37 -52.48 15.93
C PRO A 51 -21.99 -51.19 16.50
N PRO A 52 -21.87 -50.96 17.82
CA PRO A 52 -22.37 -49.73 18.43
C PRO A 52 -21.68 -48.51 17.80
N ARG A 53 -22.48 -47.51 17.41
CA ARG A 53 -21.95 -46.24 16.89
C ARG A 53 -21.03 -45.61 17.94
N PRO A 54 -19.86 -45.07 17.55
CA PRO A 54 -19.00 -44.35 18.48
C PRO A 54 -19.75 -43.16 19.08
N PRO A 55 -19.49 -42.80 20.35
CA PRO A 55 -20.14 -41.66 20.98
C PRO A 55 -19.82 -40.39 20.19
N GLN A 56 -20.84 -39.80 19.57
CA GLN A 56 -20.70 -38.47 18.96
C GLN A 56 -20.40 -37.47 20.09
N ARG A 57 -19.15 -37.00 20.15
CA ARG A 57 -18.80 -35.85 20.97
C ARG A 57 -19.60 -34.66 20.44
N ARG A 58 -20.60 -34.22 21.20
CA ARG A 58 -21.25 -32.94 20.94
C ARG A 58 -20.16 -31.88 20.88
N PRO A 59 -20.10 -31.02 19.84
CA PRO A 59 -19.24 -29.85 19.90
C PRO A 59 -19.74 -29.03 21.09
N THR A 60 -18.96 -29.01 22.16
CA THR A 60 -19.17 -28.06 23.26
C THR A 60 -18.96 -26.69 22.65
N GLY A 61 -20.05 -26.01 22.32
CA GLY A 61 -20.03 -24.60 21.97
C GLY A 61 -19.33 -23.86 23.11
N ARG A 62 -18.11 -23.42 22.83
CA ARG A 62 -17.33 -22.58 23.74
C ARG A 62 -18.10 -21.27 23.84
N ARG A 63 -18.89 -21.10 24.90
CA ARG A 63 -19.48 -19.81 25.22
C ARG A 63 -18.31 -18.83 25.42
N PRO A 64 -18.17 -17.76 24.62
CA PRO A 64 -17.25 -16.69 24.99
C PRO A 64 -17.67 -16.19 26.38
N GLY A 65 -16.71 -16.17 27.30
CA GLY A 65 -16.94 -15.70 28.67
C GLY A 65 -17.46 -14.26 28.66
N PRO A 66 -18.25 -13.84 29.68
CA PRO A 66 -18.65 -12.45 29.84
C PRO A 66 -17.39 -11.59 29.83
N GLY A 67 -17.35 -10.68 28.85
CA GLY A 67 -16.15 -9.99 28.45
C GLY A 67 -15.47 -9.23 29.58
N GLU A 68 -14.14 -9.25 29.49
CA GLU A 68 -13.26 -8.17 29.90
C GLU A 68 -13.60 -6.95 29.04
N GLN A 69 -14.77 -6.38 29.31
CA GLN A 69 -15.20 -5.09 28.82
C GLN A 69 -14.28 -4.11 29.55
N VAL A 70 -13.19 -3.68 28.91
CA VAL A 70 -12.45 -2.52 29.41
C VAL A 70 -13.48 -1.39 29.53
N PRO A 71 -13.83 -0.93 30.74
CA PRO A 71 -14.90 0.03 30.88
C PRO A 71 -14.50 1.29 30.08
N GLY A 72 -15.41 1.78 29.23
CA GLY A 72 -15.09 2.75 28.17
C GLY A 72 -14.40 4.04 28.64
N TRP A 73 -14.45 4.35 29.94
CA TRP A 73 -13.68 5.44 30.54
C TRP A 73 -12.15 5.22 30.47
N MET A 74 -11.67 3.99 30.44
CA MET A 74 -10.23 3.69 30.27
C MET A 74 -9.76 3.93 28.84
N ILE A 75 -10.61 3.70 27.84
CA ILE A 75 -10.34 4.05 26.45
C ILE A 75 -10.32 5.58 26.32
N GLY A 76 -11.26 6.28 26.96
CA GLY A 76 -11.29 7.75 27.00
C GLY A 76 -10.03 8.36 27.60
N LEU A 77 -9.56 7.85 28.75
CA LEU A 77 -8.31 8.31 29.38
C LEU A 77 -7.08 8.00 28.53
N GLY A 78 -7.04 6.83 27.87
CA GLY A 78 -5.99 6.48 26.93
C GLY A 78 -5.93 7.44 25.74
N VAL A 79 -7.08 7.76 25.14
CA VAL A 79 -7.16 8.71 24.01
C VAL A 79 -6.75 10.11 24.44
N VAL A 80 -7.18 10.59 25.61
CA VAL A 80 -6.77 11.91 26.13
C VAL A 80 -5.26 11.96 26.38
N ALA A 81 -4.68 10.92 26.98
CA ALA A 81 -3.23 10.83 27.20
C ALA A 81 -2.44 10.82 25.88
N VAL A 82 -2.93 10.09 24.88
CA VAL A 82 -2.32 10.05 23.54
C VAL A 82 -2.43 11.42 22.85
N VAL A 83 -3.57 12.10 22.93
CA VAL A 83 -3.75 13.44 22.35
C VAL A 83 -2.82 14.45 23.03
N VAL A 84 -2.70 14.41 24.36
CA VAL A 84 -1.77 15.28 25.11
C VAL A 84 -0.31 15.00 24.71
N LEU A 85 0.07 13.73 24.57
CA LEU A 85 1.40 13.34 24.13
C LEU A 85 1.69 13.82 22.71
N LEU A 86 0.75 13.65 21.78
CA LEU A 86 0.88 14.13 20.39
C LEU A 86 0.98 15.66 20.33
N CYS A 87 0.20 16.39 21.13
CA CYS A 87 0.30 17.85 21.23
C CYS A 87 1.66 18.29 21.81
N ALA A 88 2.19 17.58 22.82
CA ALA A 88 3.50 17.88 23.38
C ALA A 88 4.64 17.59 22.37
N LEU A 89 4.55 16.48 21.63
CA LEU A 89 5.50 16.16 20.56
C LEU A 89 5.43 17.15 19.39
N ALA A 90 4.22 17.59 19.00
CA ALA A 90 4.05 18.62 17.98
C ALA A 90 4.60 19.97 18.45
N ALA A 91 4.35 20.37 19.71
CA ALA A 91 4.87 21.60 20.27
C ALA A 91 6.41 21.59 20.32
N THR A 92 7.01 20.50 20.84
CA THR A 92 8.48 20.37 20.87
C THR A 92 9.07 20.41 19.46
N PHE A 93 8.48 19.73 18.49
CA PHE A 93 8.90 19.78 17.09
C PHE A 93 8.83 21.21 16.49
N ILE A 94 7.76 21.96 16.78
CA ILE A 94 7.60 23.34 16.33
C ILE A 94 8.64 24.27 17.00
N LEU A 95 8.90 24.10 18.30
CA LEU A 95 9.91 24.88 19.01
C LEU A 95 11.33 24.52 18.55
N SER A 96 11.63 23.25 18.29
CA SER A 96 12.91 22.80 17.74
C SER A 96 13.14 23.29 16.31
N ARG A 97 12.09 23.47 15.51
CA ARG A 97 12.17 24.10 14.18
C ARG A 97 12.34 25.62 14.25
N ARG A 98 11.92 26.27 15.34
CA ARG A 98 12.10 27.71 15.58
C ARG A 98 13.52 28.07 16.04
N GLY A 99 14.32 27.08 16.45
CA GLY A 99 15.68 27.26 16.98
C GLY A 99 16.81 27.37 15.95
N LYS A 100 16.54 27.46 14.65
CA LYS A 100 17.54 27.69 13.59
C LYS A 100 17.34 29.02 12.84
N GLY A 101 16.79 30.02 13.52
CA GLY A 101 16.75 31.42 13.05
C GLY A 101 17.95 32.21 13.57
N GLY A 102 19.15 31.64 13.45
CA GLY A 102 20.40 32.33 13.78
C GLY A 102 20.87 33.16 12.60
N GLU A 103 20.91 34.47 12.85
CA GLU A 103 21.97 35.37 12.40
C GLU A 103 21.90 35.87 10.96
N ALA A 104 21.47 37.13 10.86
CA ALA A 104 21.83 38.02 9.78
C ALA A 104 23.36 38.05 9.63
N GLN A 105 23.86 37.54 8.50
CA GLN A 105 25.25 37.73 8.11
C GLN A 105 25.28 38.37 6.73
N GLU A 106 25.96 39.52 6.70
CA GLU A 106 26.04 40.51 5.65
C GLU A 106 26.31 39.93 4.25
N ALA A 107 25.59 40.47 3.27
CA ALA A 107 25.87 40.26 1.86
C ALA A 107 27.24 40.88 1.51
N PRO A 108 28.17 40.15 0.89
CA PRO A 108 29.31 40.77 0.24
C PRO A 108 28.81 41.51 -1.01
N THR A 109 28.91 42.84 -0.99
CA THR A 109 28.68 43.73 -2.13
C THR A 109 29.52 43.28 -3.33
N PRO A 110 28.92 42.94 -4.49
CA PRO A 110 29.68 42.69 -5.70
C PRO A 110 30.32 44.01 -6.16
N THR A 111 31.64 44.09 -6.06
CA THR A 111 32.43 45.19 -6.62
C THR A 111 32.54 45.00 -8.13
N LEU A 112 31.86 45.83 -8.91
CA LEU A 112 31.99 45.89 -10.37
C LEU A 112 33.36 46.47 -10.73
N ILE A 113 34.26 45.63 -11.25
CA ILE A 113 35.48 46.08 -11.92
C ILE A 113 35.16 46.39 -13.39
N VAL A 114 35.08 47.69 -13.72
CA VAL A 114 35.02 48.18 -15.10
C VAL A 114 36.45 48.28 -15.63
N THR A 115 36.90 47.28 -16.39
CA THR A 115 38.11 47.40 -17.21
C THR A 115 37.73 48.06 -18.54
N THR A 116 38.04 49.34 -18.70
CA THR A 116 38.02 50.04 -19.98
C THR A 116 39.19 49.56 -20.85
N PRO A 117 38.96 48.98 -22.05
CA PRO A 117 40.04 48.74 -23.00
C PRO A 117 40.47 50.07 -23.64
N THR A 118 41.70 50.48 -23.40
CA THR A 118 42.37 51.56 -24.13
C THR A 118 42.57 51.10 -25.58
N ALA A 119 41.93 51.78 -26.53
CA ALA A 119 42.15 51.56 -27.96
C ALA A 119 43.54 52.06 -28.35
N THR A 120 44.47 51.14 -28.60
CA THR A 120 45.77 51.43 -29.21
C THR A 120 45.64 51.42 -30.73
N PRO A 121 46.12 52.46 -31.45
CA PRO A 121 45.99 52.55 -32.91
C PRO A 121 46.78 51.46 -33.64
N THR A 122 46.08 50.83 -34.58
CA THR A 122 46.44 49.74 -35.48
C THR A 122 47.59 50.08 -36.45
N PRO A 123 48.64 49.24 -36.58
CA PRO A 123 49.51 49.25 -37.76
C PRO A 123 48.85 48.53 -38.96
N PRO A 124 49.02 49.01 -40.21
CA PRO A 124 48.51 48.37 -41.43
C PRO A 124 49.29 47.08 -41.81
N PRO A 125 48.76 46.24 -42.71
CA PRO A 125 48.78 44.78 -42.59
C PRO A 125 50.01 44.11 -43.23
N SER A 126 50.39 42.94 -42.70
CA SER A 126 51.25 41.97 -43.39
C SER A 126 50.40 40.80 -43.89
N PRO A 127 50.52 40.36 -45.16
CA PRO A 127 49.81 39.18 -45.67
C PRO A 127 50.41 37.92 -45.03
N THR A 128 49.82 37.50 -43.91
CA THR A 128 50.14 36.23 -43.26
C THR A 128 49.68 35.06 -44.14
N PRO A 129 50.52 34.04 -44.40
CA PRO A 129 50.09 32.84 -45.10
C PRO A 129 48.95 32.17 -44.32
N ARG A 130 47.89 31.83 -45.07
CA ARG A 130 46.69 31.10 -44.67
C ARG A 130 47.05 29.92 -43.75
N PRO A 131 46.55 29.87 -42.50
CA PRO A 131 46.63 28.67 -41.69
C PRO A 131 45.97 27.52 -42.45
N GLU A 132 46.70 26.41 -42.59
CA GLU A 132 46.10 25.14 -42.97
C GLU A 132 44.96 24.83 -42.00
N GLU A 133 43.82 24.49 -42.59
CA GLU A 133 42.59 24.11 -41.93
C GLU A 133 42.85 22.83 -41.12
N ILE A 134 43.23 22.99 -39.86
CA ILE A 134 43.19 21.91 -38.87
C ILE A 134 41.74 21.49 -38.75
N THR A 135 41.43 20.39 -39.45
CA THR A 135 40.19 19.64 -39.30
C THR A 135 39.96 19.42 -37.80
N PRO A 136 38.84 19.90 -37.21
CA PRO A 136 38.56 19.62 -35.81
C PRO A 136 38.47 18.11 -35.65
N THR A 137 39.46 17.52 -34.99
CA THR A 137 39.36 16.14 -34.51
C THR A 137 38.17 16.11 -33.57
N PRO A 138 37.12 15.29 -33.81
CA PRO A 138 35.99 15.24 -32.90
C PRO A 138 36.53 14.81 -31.52
N LEU A 139 36.29 15.64 -30.50
CA LEU A 139 36.52 15.23 -29.12
C LEU A 139 35.71 13.94 -28.88
N PRO A 140 36.27 12.94 -28.16
CA PRO A 140 35.47 11.82 -27.69
C PRO A 140 34.26 12.37 -26.94
N PRO A 141 33.06 11.78 -27.10
CA PRO A 141 31.88 12.24 -26.39
C PRO A 141 32.18 12.19 -24.89
N THR A 142 32.09 13.33 -24.21
CA THR A 142 31.98 13.36 -22.75
C THR A 142 30.84 12.41 -22.38
N PRO A 143 31.05 11.40 -21.52
CA PRO A 143 29.96 10.52 -21.10
C PRO A 143 28.89 11.41 -20.46
N THR A 144 27.77 11.53 -21.14
CA THR A 144 26.58 12.12 -20.54
C THR A 144 26.16 11.14 -19.44
N PRO A 145 25.99 11.58 -18.18
CA PRO A 145 25.49 10.70 -17.14
C PRO A 145 24.12 10.19 -17.56
N GLU A 146 24.09 8.95 -18.04
CA GLU A 146 22.88 8.25 -18.43
C GLU A 146 22.11 7.95 -17.14
N VAL A 147 20.97 8.62 -16.96
CA VAL A 147 20.08 8.31 -15.83
C VAL A 147 19.64 6.86 -16.03
N PRO A 148 19.96 5.94 -15.10
CA PRO A 148 19.57 4.55 -15.24
C PRO A 148 18.04 4.50 -15.39
N THR A 149 17.53 3.91 -16.46
CA THR A 149 16.07 3.70 -16.59
C THR A 149 15.59 2.59 -15.64
N GLU A 150 16.52 1.73 -15.21
CA GLU A 150 16.28 0.63 -14.28
C GLU A 150 17.11 0.78 -13.01
N ILE A 151 16.59 0.23 -11.90
CA ILE A 151 17.32 0.17 -10.64
C ILE A 151 18.45 -0.84 -10.79
N THR A 152 19.70 -0.40 -10.59
CA THR A 152 20.89 -1.25 -10.69
C THR A 152 21.70 -1.22 -9.39
N VAL A 153 22.31 -2.35 -9.03
CA VAL A 153 23.24 -2.42 -7.90
C VAL A 153 24.44 -1.50 -8.15
N GLY A 154 24.86 -0.76 -7.12
CA GLY A 154 25.85 0.31 -7.20
C GLY A 154 25.29 1.65 -7.72
N GLY A 155 24.02 1.69 -8.10
CA GLY A 155 23.32 2.92 -8.47
C GLY A 155 22.70 3.63 -7.28
N TYR A 156 22.07 4.77 -7.56
CA TYR A 156 21.33 5.56 -6.57
C TYR A 156 19.86 5.59 -6.93
N VAL A 157 19.01 5.57 -5.91
CA VAL A 157 17.56 5.68 -6.05
C VAL A 157 17.03 6.73 -5.09
N GLN A 158 15.99 7.42 -5.50
CA GLN A 158 15.24 8.35 -4.67
C GLN A 158 13.86 7.78 -4.36
N VAL A 159 13.42 7.93 -3.12
CA VAL A 159 12.06 7.58 -2.70
C VAL A 159 11.07 8.54 -3.33
N THR A 160 10.09 8.04 -4.06
CA THR A 160 9.04 8.85 -4.70
C THR A 160 7.68 8.14 -4.65
N GLY A 161 6.60 8.91 -4.81
CA GLY A 161 5.26 8.34 -4.99
C GLY A 161 4.60 7.78 -3.72
N THR A 162 5.12 8.09 -2.52
CA THR A 162 4.50 7.61 -1.26
C THR A 162 3.37 8.51 -0.77
N GLY A 163 3.15 9.67 -1.41
CA GLY A 163 2.07 10.60 -1.06
C GLY A 163 2.20 11.18 0.34
N GLY A 164 3.43 11.28 0.86
CA GLY A 164 3.71 11.76 2.22
C GLY A 164 3.57 10.71 3.33
N ALA A 165 3.18 9.47 3.02
CA ALA A 165 3.20 8.36 3.99
C ALA A 165 4.61 7.82 4.24
N GLY A 166 5.51 8.01 3.27
CA GLY A 166 6.88 7.49 3.28
C GLY A 166 6.98 6.01 2.91
N LEU A 167 8.20 5.59 2.55
CA LEU A 167 8.53 4.24 2.14
C LEU A 167 9.00 3.40 3.32
N SER A 168 8.42 2.21 3.45
CA SER A 168 8.81 1.25 4.50
C SER A 168 10.20 0.67 4.24
N PHE A 169 11.14 0.94 5.14
CA PHE A 169 12.48 0.38 5.14
C PHE A 169 12.58 -0.76 6.16
N ARG A 170 12.90 -1.97 5.71
CA ARG A 170 12.74 -3.22 6.48
C ARG A 170 14.04 -4.00 6.65
N GLN A 171 14.09 -4.89 7.65
CA GLN A 171 15.26 -5.76 7.92
C GLN A 171 15.48 -6.81 6.82
N ALA A 172 14.42 -7.28 6.20
CA ALA A 172 14.43 -8.28 5.14
C ALA A 172 13.29 -7.99 4.14
N PRO A 173 13.28 -8.62 2.96
CA PRO A 173 12.16 -8.55 2.01
C PRO A 173 10.85 -8.95 2.69
N GLY A 174 9.95 -7.99 2.90
CA GLY A 174 8.69 -8.20 3.63
C GLY A 174 8.84 -8.45 5.14
N GLY A 175 10.02 -8.26 5.72
CA GLY A 175 10.30 -8.46 7.15
C GLY A 175 9.87 -7.29 8.04
N ASP A 176 10.45 -7.22 9.24
CA ASP A 176 10.14 -6.18 10.22
C ASP A 176 10.55 -4.78 9.74
N LEU A 177 9.73 -3.78 10.09
CA LEU A 177 9.97 -2.37 9.78
C LEU A 177 11.09 -1.81 10.66
N ILE A 178 12.11 -1.23 10.03
CA ILE A 178 13.18 -0.48 10.70
C ILE A 178 12.76 0.98 10.86
N LYS A 179 12.46 1.63 9.73
CA LYS A 179 12.09 3.06 9.66
C LYS A 179 11.24 3.33 8.42
N VAL A 180 10.65 4.52 8.38
CA VAL A 180 9.92 5.03 7.22
C VAL A 180 10.73 6.17 6.63
N LEU A 181 11.02 6.07 5.33
CA LEU A 181 11.81 7.05 4.60
C LEU A 181 10.87 8.03 3.88
N PRO A 182 11.02 9.35 4.07
CA PRO A 182 10.17 10.30 3.37
C PRO A 182 10.46 10.33 1.86
N ASP A 183 9.52 10.86 1.08
CA ASP A 183 9.76 11.16 -0.33
C ASP A 183 10.96 12.13 -0.45
N GLY A 184 11.77 11.93 -1.47
CA GLY A 184 12.97 12.71 -1.74
C GLY A 184 14.24 12.17 -1.10
N THR A 185 14.17 11.16 -0.22
CA THR A 185 15.36 10.52 0.34
C THR A 185 16.12 9.75 -0.74
N THR A 186 17.41 10.09 -0.92
CA THR A 186 18.32 9.37 -1.82
C THR A 186 19.03 8.25 -1.06
N LEU A 187 19.07 7.07 -1.66
CA LEU A 187 19.63 5.84 -1.12
C LEU A 187 20.54 5.22 -2.19
N GLU A 188 21.54 4.48 -1.73
CA GLU A 188 22.38 3.67 -2.60
C GLU A 188 21.83 2.25 -2.70
N VAL A 189 21.81 1.69 -3.90
CA VAL A 189 21.39 0.32 -4.15
C VAL A 189 22.58 -0.60 -3.91
N ILE A 190 22.52 -1.42 -2.86
CA ILE A 190 23.62 -2.33 -2.51
C ILE A 190 23.32 -3.79 -2.88
N GLY A 191 22.07 -4.13 -3.18
CA GLY A 191 21.67 -5.48 -3.56
C GLY A 191 20.22 -5.60 -4.00
N GLY A 192 19.82 -6.79 -4.44
CA GLY A 192 18.50 -7.08 -5.04
C GLY A 192 18.61 -7.39 -6.54
N PRO A 193 17.48 -7.60 -7.25
CA PRO A 193 16.10 -7.65 -6.76
C PRO A 193 15.76 -8.99 -6.10
N GLN A 194 14.94 -8.96 -5.04
CA GLN A 194 14.37 -10.16 -4.42
C GLN A 194 12.85 -10.08 -4.38
N GLN A 195 12.16 -11.13 -4.84
CA GLN A 195 10.71 -11.20 -4.73
C GLN A 195 10.27 -11.76 -3.38
N ALA A 196 9.36 -11.06 -2.70
CA ALA A 196 8.73 -11.52 -1.48
C ALA A 196 7.37 -10.84 -1.27
N GLY A 197 6.36 -11.61 -0.86
CA GLY A 197 5.02 -11.07 -0.56
C GLY A 197 4.33 -10.38 -1.73
N GLY A 198 4.67 -10.72 -2.98
CA GLY A 198 4.11 -10.10 -4.19
C GLY A 198 4.78 -8.79 -4.61
N TYR A 199 5.83 -8.35 -3.92
CA TYR A 199 6.59 -7.14 -4.24
C TYR A 199 8.03 -7.48 -4.63
N THR A 200 8.64 -6.59 -5.40
CA THR A 200 10.08 -6.62 -5.70
C THR A 200 10.81 -5.76 -4.68
N TRP A 201 11.73 -6.37 -3.94
CA TRP A 201 12.50 -5.72 -2.89
C TRP A 201 13.93 -5.46 -3.36
N TRP A 202 14.42 -4.25 -3.05
CA TRP A 202 15.80 -3.86 -3.24
C TRP A 202 16.46 -3.59 -1.90
N GLN A 203 17.71 -4.03 -1.77
CA GLN A 203 18.54 -3.76 -0.62
C GLN A 203 19.22 -2.41 -0.84
N LEU A 204 18.95 -1.48 0.06
CA LEU A 204 19.41 -0.10 -0.04
C LEU A 204 20.20 0.27 1.21
N ARG A 205 21.13 1.20 1.04
CA ARG A 205 21.90 1.84 2.09
C ARG A 205 21.54 3.32 2.15
N ASP A 206 21.15 3.78 3.32
CA ASP A 206 20.92 5.21 3.57
C ASP A 206 22.26 5.94 3.67
N LEU A 207 22.43 6.99 2.86
CA LEU A 207 23.67 7.77 2.79
C LEU A 207 23.86 8.68 4.02
N THR A 208 22.81 8.92 4.79
CA THR A 208 22.83 9.85 5.93
C THR A 208 23.36 9.15 7.19
N ASP A 209 22.87 7.94 7.47
CA ASP A 209 23.20 7.17 8.67
C ASP A 209 23.91 5.84 8.39
N GLY A 210 24.07 5.47 7.12
CA GLY A 210 24.71 4.22 6.71
C GLY A 210 23.85 2.98 6.95
N GLN A 211 22.60 3.14 7.38
CA GLN A 211 21.74 2.02 7.72
C GLN A 211 21.31 1.26 6.46
N GLU A 212 21.53 -0.04 6.47
CA GLU A 212 21.11 -0.95 5.39
C GLU A 212 19.74 -1.57 5.70
N GLY A 213 18.99 -1.85 4.64
CA GLY A 213 17.64 -2.42 4.72
C GLY A 213 17.00 -2.62 3.35
N TRP A 214 15.75 -3.03 3.35
CA TRP A 214 14.99 -3.43 2.17
C TRP A 214 13.77 -2.56 1.97
N SER A 215 13.54 -2.14 0.73
CA SER A 215 12.36 -1.37 0.31
C SER A 215 11.76 -1.91 -0.98
N ALA A 216 10.46 -1.69 -1.16
CA ALA A 216 9.74 -2.06 -2.38
C ALA A 216 10.14 -1.18 -3.58
N ALA A 217 10.32 -1.80 -4.75
CA ALA A 217 10.74 -1.15 -6.00
C ALA A 217 9.75 -0.10 -6.50
N ASP A 218 8.45 -0.27 -6.20
CA ASP A 218 7.36 0.58 -6.71
C ASP A 218 7.49 2.06 -6.34
N TYR A 219 8.27 2.36 -5.30
CA TYR A 219 8.47 3.70 -4.77
C TYR A 219 9.92 4.19 -4.92
N LEU A 220 10.69 3.54 -5.80
CA LEU A 220 12.09 3.86 -6.05
C LEU A 220 12.27 4.35 -7.47
N THR A 221 12.79 5.56 -7.62
CA THR A 221 13.18 6.12 -8.92
C THR A 221 14.70 6.19 -9.00
N PRO A 222 15.34 5.59 -10.01
CA PRO A 222 16.79 5.75 -10.19
C PRO A 222 17.16 7.22 -10.40
N VAL A 223 18.27 7.63 -9.79
CA VAL A 223 18.79 8.99 -9.90
C VAL A 223 20.30 8.95 -10.15
N PRO A 224 20.88 10.02 -10.76
CA PRO A 224 22.33 10.16 -10.83
C PRO A 224 22.97 10.12 -9.44
N PRO A 225 24.27 9.76 -9.36
CA PRO A 225 25.04 9.89 -8.12
C PRO A 225 24.94 11.31 -7.54
N PRO A 226 24.70 11.45 -6.22
CA PRO A 226 24.58 12.73 -5.54
C PRO A 226 25.91 13.49 -5.39
#